data_AF-A0A7X6TYY7-F1
#
_entry.id   AF-A0A7X6TYY7-F1
#
_cell.length_a   1.000
_cell.length_b   1.000
_cell.length_c   1.000
_cell.angle_alpha   90.00
_cell.angle_beta   90.00
_cell.angle_gamma   90.00
#
_symmetry.space_group_name_H-M   'P 1'
#
loop_
_entity.id
_entity.type
_entity.pdbx_description
1 polymer ?
#
loop_
_entity_poly.entity_id
_entity_poly.type
_entity_poly.pdbx_seq_one_letter_code
_entity_poly.pdbx_strand_id
1 'polypeptide(L)'
;GLGYATAELPNSFLKRRLAISPGKNPKGFLRPFFIFLDQADSVLGCLIVLRIFYPYGWNFFIIGLLIGAATHILLNILLYFMNLRKNMF
;
A
#
# COMPACT_ATOMS: atom_id res chain seq x y z
N GLY A 1 -4.54 4.93 12.34
CA GLY A 1 -4.67 6.39 12.18
C GLY A 1 -3.35 7.02 11.83
N LEU A 2 -2.54 7.40 12.82
CA LEU A 2 -1.25 8.07 12.59
C LEU A 2 -0.24 7.22 11.81
N GLY A 3 -0.03 5.94 12.20
CA GLY A 3 0.89 5.03 11.50
C GLY A 3 0.59 4.84 10.02
N TYR A 4 -0.70 4.82 9.68
CA TYR A 4 -1.20 4.74 8.31
C TYR A 4 -0.82 6.01 7.51
N ALA A 5 -1.17 7.19 8.04
CA ALA A 5 -0.88 8.47 7.39
C ALA A 5 0.63 8.73 7.26
N THR A 6 1.42 8.35 8.26
CA THR A 6 2.89 8.48 8.23
C THR A 6 3.54 7.55 7.21
N ALA A 7 2.88 6.46 6.81
CA ALA A 7 3.43 5.53 5.82
C ALA A 7 3.02 5.88 4.39
N GLU A 8 1.85 6.51 4.19
CA GLU A 8 1.44 7.05 2.88
C GLU A 8 2.33 8.23 2.42
N LEU A 9 2.87 9.02 3.36
CA LEU A 9 3.68 10.20 3.06
C LEU A 9 5.03 9.86 2.38
N PRO A 10 5.86 8.93 2.89
CA PRO A 10 7.08 8.48 2.23
C PRO A 10 6.85 7.95 0.82
N ASN A 11 5.77 7.18 0.61
CA ASN A 11 5.45 6.64 -0.71
C ASN A 11 5.09 7.77 -1.70
N SER A 12 4.23 8.69 -1.28
CA SER A 12 3.93 9.90 -2.06
C SER A 12 5.18 10.72 -2.38
N PHE A 13 6.10 10.86 -1.42
CA PHE A 13 7.38 11.56 -1.62
C PHE A 13 8.28 10.84 -2.65
N LEU A 14 8.38 9.51 -2.58
CA LEU A 14 9.17 8.71 -3.51
C LEU A 14 8.65 8.85 -4.96
N LYS A 15 7.32 8.85 -5.14
CA LYS A 15 6.68 9.09 -6.43
C LYS A 15 7.02 10.47 -7.00
N ARG A 16 7.08 11.51 -6.16
CA ARG A 16 7.46 12.87 -6.60
C ARG A 16 8.91 12.95 -7.05
N ARG A 17 9.81 12.23 -6.39
CA ARG A 17 11.23 12.15 -6.79
C ARG A 17 11.41 11.45 -8.14
N LEU A 18 10.49 10.55 -8.51
CA LEU A 18 10.49 9.85 -9.78
C LEU A 18 9.64 10.54 -10.87
N ALA A 19 9.29 11.82 -10.67
CA ALA A 19 8.47 12.63 -11.58
C ALA A 19 7.09 12.03 -11.89
N ILE A 20 6.56 11.17 -11.02
CA ILE A 20 5.21 10.61 -11.15
C ILE A 20 4.20 11.67 -10.67
N SER A 21 3.30 12.07 -11.58
CA SER A 21 2.22 13.02 -11.27
C SER A 21 1.21 12.42 -10.29
N PRO A 22 0.56 13.25 -9.45
CA PRO A 22 -0.40 12.73 -8.47
C PRO A 22 -1.59 12.10 -9.21
N GLY A 23 -2.00 10.91 -8.77
CA GLY A 23 -3.10 10.17 -9.40
C GLY A 23 -2.77 9.54 -10.77
N LYS A 24 -1.51 9.57 -11.22
CA LYS A 24 -1.07 8.84 -12.41
C LYS A 24 -0.26 7.62 -12.00
N ASN A 25 -0.66 6.45 -12.47
CA ASN A 25 0.15 5.25 -12.38
C ASN A 25 1.43 5.42 -13.23
N PRO A 26 2.62 5.01 -12.73
CA PRO A 26 3.84 5.06 -13.52
C PRO A 26 3.68 4.25 -14.81
N LYS A 27 4.19 4.80 -15.91
CA LYS A 27 4.18 4.12 -17.22
C LYS A 27 5.42 3.22 -17.32
N GLY A 28 5.26 2.00 -17.83
CA GLY A 28 6.36 1.06 -18.10
C GLY A 28 6.54 -0.05 -17.04
N PHE A 29 7.71 -0.69 -17.05
CA PHE A 29 8.04 -1.88 -16.25
C PHE A 29 7.95 -1.68 -14.72
N LEU A 30 8.03 -0.44 -14.25
CA LEU A 30 7.93 -0.10 -12.82
C LEU A 30 6.48 -0.06 -12.29
N ARG A 31 5.48 -0.13 -13.18
CA ARG A 31 4.06 -0.05 -12.81
C ARG A 31 3.61 -1.08 -11.76
N PRO A 32 3.83 -2.39 -11.92
CA PRO A 32 3.43 -3.38 -10.91
C PRO A 32 4.14 -3.17 -9.56
N PHE A 33 5.40 -2.75 -9.58
CA PHE A 33 6.15 -2.44 -8.36
C PHE A 33 5.53 -1.29 -7.57
N PHE A 34 5.19 -0.18 -8.23
CA PHE A 34 4.53 0.95 -7.57
C PHE A 34 3.11 0.64 -7.09
N ILE A 35 2.34 -0.14 -7.85
CA ILE A 35 1.03 -0.60 -7.40
C ILE A 35 1.17 -1.44 -6.13
N PHE A 36 2.16 -2.34 -6.08
CA PHE A 36 2.42 -3.11 -4.88
C PHE A 36 2.85 -2.22 -3.71
N LEU A 37 3.74 -1.26 -3.96
CA LEU A 37 4.19 -0.30 -2.94
C LEU A 37 3.02 0.51 -2.37
N ASP A 38 2.09 0.95 -3.22
CA ASP A 38 0.87 1.70 -2.86
C ASP A 38 -0.12 0.91 -2.02
N GLN A 39 -0.11 -0.41 -2.16
CA GLN A 39 -1.01 -1.29 -1.43
C GLN A 39 -0.37 -1.79 -0.14
N ALA A 40 0.98 -1.77 -0.07
CA ALA A 40 1.76 -2.23 1.05
C ALA A 40 2.17 -1.12 2.02
N ASP A 41 2.22 0.15 1.60
CA ASP A 41 2.71 1.27 2.41
C ASP A 41 1.94 1.44 3.73
N SER A 42 0.62 1.50 3.64
CA SER A 42 -0.31 1.63 4.76
C SER A 42 -0.27 0.41 5.69
N VAL A 43 -0.17 -0.79 5.12
CA VAL A 43 -0.04 -2.04 5.88
C VAL A 43 1.30 -2.09 6.62
N LEU A 44 2.40 -1.70 5.96
CA LEU A 44 3.72 -1.59 6.58
C LEU A 44 3.71 -0.61 7.75
N GLY A 45 3.10 0.57 7.58
CA GLY A 45 2.95 1.56 8.65
C GLY A 45 2.22 0.99 9.87
N CYS A 46 1.11 0.30 9.64
CA CYS A 46 0.33 -0.33 10.70
C CYS A 46 1.10 -1.45 11.42
N LEU A 47 1.80 -2.32 10.68
CA LEU A 47 2.61 -3.39 11.26
C LEU A 47 3.79 -2.85 12.07
N ILE A 48 4.52 -1.86 11.56
CA ILE A 48 5.63 -1.24 12.32
C ILE A 48 5.13 -0.68 13.65
N VAL A 49 4.00 0.04 13.64
CA VAL A 49 3.40 0.56 14.88
C VAL A 49 2.94 -0.57 15.79
N LEU A 50 2.29 -1.60 15.26
CA LEU A 50 1.85 -2.75 16.05
C LEU A 50 3.02 -3.44 16.74
N ARG A 51 4.18 -3.55 16.08
CA ARG A 51 5.38 -4.17 16.66
C ARG A 51 5.95 -3.40 17.86
N ILE A 52 5.71 -2.10 17.95
CA ILE A 52 6.11 -1.30 19.12
C ILE A 52 5.30 -1.72 20.36
N PHE A 53 4.03 -2.07 20.19
CA PHE A 53 3.14 -2.46 21.29
C PHE A 53 3.14 -3.96 21.57
N TYR A 54 3.32 -4.78 20.54
CA TYR A 54 3.32 -6.24 20.63
C TYR A 54 4.55 -6.83 19.95
N PRO A 55 5.44 -7.49 20.71
CA PRO A 55 6.60 -8.17 20.14
C PRO A 55 6.14 -9.47 19.46
N TYR A 56 5.76 -9.39 18.19
CA TYR A 56 5.49 -10.55 17.35
C TYR A 56 6.70 -10.87 16.44
N GLY A 57 6.81 -12.13 16.02
CA GLY A 57 7.92 -12.60 15.20
C GLY A 57 7.85 -12.14 13.74
N TRP A 58 8.98 -12.20 13.03
CA TRP A 58 9.09 -11.81 11.61
C TRP A 58 8.13 -12.57 10.68
N ASN A 59 7.77 -13.80 11.04
CA ASN A 59 6.78 -14.58 10.28
C ASN A 59 5.41 -13.89 10.26
N PHE A 60 4.95 -13.38 11.41
CA PHE A 60 3.69 -12.63 11.50
C PHE A 60 3.78 -11.32 10.72
N PHE A 61 4.94 -10.66 10.73
CA PHE A 61 5.17 -9.44 9.96
C PHE A 61 5.00 -9.69 8.45
N ILE A 62 5.69 -10.71 7.91
CA ILE A 62 5.68 -11.01 6.47
C ILE A 62 4.30 -11.51 6.04
N ILE A 63 3.69 -12.42 6.81
CA ILE A 63 2.34 -12.94 6.52
C ILE A 63 1.31 -11.81 6.58
N GLY A 64 1.36 -10.97 7.62
CA GLY A 64 0.46 -9.83 7.76
C GLY A 64 0.61 -8.82 6.62
N LEU A 65 1.85 -8.61 6.15
CA LEU A 65 2.11 -7.75 5.01
C LEU A 65 1.50 -8.30 3.71
N LEU A 66 1.72 -9.59 3.44
CA LEU A 66 1.18 -10.25 2.24
C LEU A 66 -0.35 -10.29 2.27
N ILE A 67 -0.94 -10.68 3.40
CA ILE A 67 -2.40 -10.72 3.56
C ILE A 67 -2.99 -9.31 3.44
N GLY A 68 -2.42 -8.32 4.13
CA GLY A 68 -2.93 -6.94 4.09
C GLY A 68 -2.88 -6.35 2.68
N ALA A 69 -1.78 -6.53 1.97
CA ALA A 69 -1.65 -6.08 0.57
C ALA A 69 -2.64 -6.82 -0.35
N ALA A 70 -2.81 -8.13 -0.18
CA ALA A 70 -3.78 -8.92 -0.94
C ALA A 70 -5.22 -8.46 -0.66
N THR A 71 -5.59 -8.22 0.60
CA THR A 71 -6.90 -7.70 0.98
C THR A 71 -7.16 -6.33 0.35
N HIS A 72 -6.18 -5.43 0.36
CA HIS A 72 -6.28 -4.14 -0.32
C HIS A 72 -6.54 -4.27 -1.82
N ILE A 73 -5.83 -5.19 -2.49
CA ILE A 73 -6.03 -5.46 -3.93
C ILE A 73 -7.44 -6.03 -4.17
N LEU A 74 -7.85 -7.04 -3.41
CA LEU A 74 -9.17 -7.67 -3.55
C LEU A 74 -10.30 -6.68 -3.33
N LEU A 75 -10.21 -5.84 -2.30
CA LEU A 75 -11.20 -4.79 -2.03
C LEU A 75 -11.25 -3.76 -3.16
N ASN A 76 -10.09 -3.33 -3.68
CA ASN A 76 -10.06 -2.38 -4.79
C ASN A 76 -10.69 -2.95 -6.07
N ILE A 77 -10.45 -4.24 -6.36
CA ILE A 77 -11.07 -4.96 -7.46
C ILE A 77 -12.60 -5.06 -7.26
N LEU A 78 -13.04 -5.44 -6.06
CA LEU A 78 -14.46 -5.56 -5.73
C LEU A 78 -15.19 -4.21 -5.86
N LEU A 79 -14.60 -3.13 -5.36
CA LEU A 79 -15.13 -1.77 -5.49
C LEU A 79 -15.20 -1.29 -6.94
N TYR A 80 -14.23 -1.71 -7.77
CA TYR A 80 -14.25 -1.44 -9.21
C TYR A 80 -15.41 -2.18 -9.90
N PHE A 81 -15.62 -3.47 -9.59
CA PHE A 81 -16.76 -4.24 -10.12
C PHE A 81 -18.12 -3.68 -9.66
N MET A 82 -18.18 -3.08 -8.48
CA MET A 82 -19.39 -2.40 -7.98
C MET A 82 -19.60 -1.00 -8.59
N ASN A 83 -18.74 -0.56 -9.52
CA ASN A 83 -18.72 0.80 -10.08
C ASN A 83 -18.60 1.94 -9.04
N LEU A 84 -18.15 1.61 -7.82
CA LEU A 84 -17.91 2.59 -6.76
C LEU A 84 -16.54 3.27 -6.92
N ARG A 85 -15.64 2.65 -7.70
CA ARG A 85 -14.31 3.18 -8.01
C ARG A 85 -14.05 3.14 -9.52
N LYS A 86 -13.55 4.24 -10.09
CA LYS A 86 -13.23 4.36 -11.53
C LYS A 86 -11.91 3.70 -11.95
N ASN A 87 -11.01 3.45 -11.00
CA ASN A 87 -9.70 2.82 -11.25
C ASN A 87 -9.57 1.55 -10.40
N MET A 88 -9.11 0.48 -11.03
CA MET A 88 -8.88 -0.82 -10.37
C MET A 88 -7.68 -0.80 -9.41
N PHE A 89 -6.72 0.10 -9.65
CA PHE A 89 -5.51 0.31 -8.85
C PHE A 89 -5.26 1.80 -8.70
#